data_AF-A0A370GRG9-F1
#
_entry.id   AF-A0A370GRG9-F1
#
_cell.length_a   1.000
_cell.length_b   1.000
_cell.length_c   1.000
_cell.angle_alpha   90.00
_cell.angle_beta   90.00
_cell.angle_gamma   90.00
#
_symmetry.space_group_name_H-M   'P 1'
#
loop_
_entity.id
_entity.type
_entity.pdbx_description
1 polymer ?
#
loop_
_entity_poly.entity_id
_entity_poly.type
_entity_poly.pdbx_seq_one_letter_code
_entity_poly.pdbx_strand_id
1 'polypeptide(L)'
;MAKWRDIPSTNDWQTLCGVCTLPTDSAASALLDKITGQIASYHRLVKTDFGAVEERITQLIAIGQAAQNYLDLYARENDDPTNIKKSLSGSIDPWIRYLLNQSLKKARYLEAIKPFSQKYPSQKDLRAKLQARDVKRKMGKANKFLSLDGGTFLEREDPCHRDFEFRYNNMKLWTNPSSSLSNSLFFTYMQDSHESSFFLWLEDHPATVLTPAVSKDWDEIYRSKIKKIDYAPKDMITITVDKTAYQLVDTNASAPTPLETRKMKNLALKVGSPWGAAAFVWSKEDKNKFITHPHRAGKFHHSSLAKGKKVRCSGMWLVSNGKVLQINNSSGHYKPDSLQFYKLIRFLNKNHLLTEDTLIADMTRPPELKDENQLFAGVKSQYYRLAEYLKWAEELPDVKEYLAKKMEIPSSPIHE
;
A
#
# COMPACT_ATOMS: atom_id res chain seq x y z
N MET A 1 15.20 6.31 9.27
CA MET A 1 14.52 7.35 8.49
C MET A 1 13.94 6.75 7.21
N ALA A 2 12.91 7.36 6.63
CA ALA A 2 12.25 6.86 5.44
C ALA A 2 13.16 6.94 4.20
N LYS A 3 13.03 6.00 3.26
CA LYS A 3 13.96 5.84 2.13
C LYS A 3 13.92 6.97 1.10
N TRP A 4 12.81 7.68 1.06
CA TRP A 4 12.55 8.78 0.13
C TRP A 4 13.12 10.11 0.59
N ARG A 5 13.41 10.28 1.89
CA ARG A 5 14.07 11.50 2.40
C ARG A 5 15.48 11.62 1.83
N ASP A 6 15.91 12.85 1.62
CA ASP A 6 17.23 13.10 1.07
C ASP A 6 18.35 12.92 2.11
N ILE A 7 19.60 12.91 1.64
CA ILE A 7 20.77 13.14 2.50
C ILE A 7 20.78 14.60 2.98
N PRO A 8 21.51 14.94 4.07
CA PRO A 8 21.58 16.31 4.55
C PRO A 8 21.98 17.28 3.45
N SER A 9 21.36 18.47 3.43
CA SER A 9 21.80 19.56 2.56
C SER A 9 23.25 19.94 2.86
N THR A 10 23.91 20.67 1.95
CA THR A 10 25.27 21.16 2.20
C THR A 10 25.33 22.01 3.48
N ASN A 11 24.31 22.85 3.73
CA ASN A 11 24.24 23.68 4.94
C ASN A 11 24.00 22.85 6.21
N ASP A 12 23.11 21.85 6.15
CA ASP A 12 22.89 20.94 7.27
C ASP A 12 24.17 20.16 7.59
N TRP A 13 24.88 19.69 6.54
CA TRP A 13 26.14 18.96 6.70
C TRP A 13 27.22 19.83 7.35
N GLN A 14 27.39 21.07 6.89
CA GLN A 14 28.30 22.03 7.52
C GLN A 14 27.92 22.31 8.98
N THR A 15 26.63 22.44 9.27
CA THR A 15 26.13 22.59 10.64
C THR A 15 26.55 21.40 11.49
N LEU A 16 26.37 20.17 11.00
CA LEU A 16 26.80 18.95 11.68
C LEU A 16 28.31 18.91 11.93
N CYS A 17 29.12 19.27 10.94
CA CYS A 17 30.57 19.34 11.09
C CYS A 17 31.01 20.42 12.09
N GLY A 18 30.25 21.51 12.23
CA GLY A 18 30.56 22.59 13.17
C GLY A 18 30.16 22.30 14.62
N VAL A 19 29.18 21.42 14.86
CA VAL A 19 28.70 21.10 16.23
C VAL A 19 29.24 19.77 16.76
N CYS A 20 29.53 18.81 15.89
CA CYS A 20 30.07 17.51 16.29
C CYS A 20 31.59 17.59 16.51
N THR A 21 32.11 16.68 17.32
CA THR A 21 33.55 16.45 17.43
C THR A 21 34.06 15.75 16.17
N LEU A 22 35.00 16.40 15.48
CA LEU A 22 35.66 15.87 14.29
C LEU A 22 36.92 15.07 14.66
N PRO A 23 37.36 14.13 13.82
CA PRO A 23 38.64 13.46 13.99
C PRO A 23 39.79 14.45 13.84
N THR A 24 40.85 14.25 14.63
CA THR A 24 42.09 15.05 14.53
C THR A 24 43.12 14.46 13.57
N ASP A 25 42.87 13.23 13.08
CA ASP A 25 43.72 12.55 12.10
C ASP A 25 43.58 13.21 10.72
N SER A 26 44.73 13.45 10.06
CA SER A 26 44.77 14.18 8.78
C SER A 26 44.14 13.39 7.64
N ALA A 27 44.25 12.06 7.63
CA ALA A 27 43.65 11.21 6.61
C ALA A 27 42.13 11.06 6.82
N ALA A 28 41.67 10.97 8.07
CA ALA A 28 40.24 11.05 8.39
C ALA A 28 39.63 12.40 7.98
N SER A 29 40.36 13.50 8.22
CA SER A 29 39.96 14.86 7.81
C SER A 29 39.84 14.97 6.29
N ALA A 30 40.82 14.44 5.54
CA ALA A 30 40.78 14.44 4.07
C ALA A 30 39.59 13.64 3.51
N LEU A 31 39.19 12.54 4.16
CA LEU A 31 37.98 11.80 3.79
C LEU A 31 36.70 12.59 4.07
N LEU A 32 36.64 13.32 5.19
CA LEU A 32 35.51 14.21 5.49
C LEU A 32 35.40 15.36 4.50
N ASP A 33 36.51 15.94 4.07
CA ASP A 33 36.53 16.97 3.02
C ASP A 33 36.03 16.41 1.69
N LYS A 34 36.47 15.19 1.33
CA LYS A 34 35.97 14.48 0.14
C LYS A 34 34.46 14.25 0.21
N ILE A 35 33.95 13.76 1.34
CA ILE A 35 32.50 13.57 1.56
C ILE A 35 31.76 14.90 1.41
N THR A 36 32.27 15.96 2.01
CA THR A 36 31.68 17.31 1.94
C THR A 36 31.60 17.82 0.50
N GLY A 37 32.68 17.67 -0.28
CA GLY A 37 32.71 18.02 -1.70
C GLY A 37 31.71 17.21 -2.52
N GLN A 38 31.60 15.91 -2.26
CA GLN A 38 30.63 15.04 -2.95
C GLN A 38 29.17 15.40 -2.61
N ILE A 39 28.86 15.72 -1.35
CA ILE A 39 27.53 16.22 -0.95
C ILE A 39 27.20 17.51 -1.71
N ALA A 40 28.13 18.46 -1.78
CA ALA A 40 27.95 19.71 -2.52
C ALA A 40 27.80 19.50 -4.03
N SER A 41 28.49 18.51 -4.61
CA SER A 41 28.31 18.12 -6.01
C SER A 41 26.90 17.54 -6.24
N TYR A 42 26.45 16.65 -5.35
CA TYR A 42 25.15 15.99 -5.47
C TYR A 42 24.00 17.01 -5.44
N HIS A 43 24.05 17.97 -4.52
CA HIS A 43 23.01 18.99 -4.38
C HIS A 43 23.04 20.07 -5.45
N ARG A 44 24.05 20.12 -6.33
CA ARG A 44 24.04 20.98 -7.53
C ARG A 44 23.21 20.40 -8.67
N LEU A 45 22.91 19.11 -8.64
CA LEU A 45 22.07 18.48 -9.65
C LEU A 45 20.60 18.84 -9.43
N VAL A 46 19.91 19.19 -10.52
CA VAL A 46 18.48 19.53 -10.50
C VAL A 46 17.68 18.32 -10.05
N LYS A 47 16.93 18.46 -8.95
CA LYS A 47 16.21 17.33 -8.32
C LYS A 47 14.92 16.96 -9.04
N THR A 48 14.30 17.93 -9.71
CA THR A 48 13.01 17.80 -10.41
C THR A 48 13.14 17.32 -11.85
N ASP A 49 14.36 17.29 -12.40
CA ASP A 49 14.64 16.81 -13.75
C ASP A 49 14.86 15.30 -13.78
N PHE A 50 14.18 14.61 -14.70
CA PHE A 50 14.36 13.19 -14.95
C PHE A 50 15.74 12.87 -15.53
N GLY A 51 16.31 13.76 -16.36
CA GLY A 51 17.62 13.56 -16.99
C GLY A 51 18.75 13.46 -15.97
N ALA A 52 18.65 14.18 -14.85
CA ALA A 52 19.64 14.17 -13.78
C ALA A 52 19.59 12.92 -12.88
N VAL A 53 18.58 12.05 -13.00
CA VAL A 53 18.35 10.94 -12.04
C VAL A 53 19.51 9.95 -11.99
N GLU A 54 20.07 9.55 -13.14
CA GLU A 54 21.17 8.57 -13.18
C GLU A 54 22.45 9.11 -12.55
N GLU A 55 22.75 10.38 -12.81
CA GLU A 55 23.91 11.04 -12.22
C GLU A 55 23.72 11.19 -10.70
N ARG A 56 22.52 11.57 -10.26
CA ARG A 56 22.17 11.64 -8.84
C ARG A 56 22.35 10.29 -8.15
N ILE A 57 21.91 9.19 -8.77
CA ILE A 57 22.11 7.83 -8.24
C ILE A 57 23.60 7.51 -8.11
N THR A 58 24.38 7.80 -9.15
CA THR A 58 25.83 7.57 -9.18
C THR A 58 26.53 8.35 -8.06
N GLN A 59 26.22 9.64 -7.90
CA GLN A 59 26.82 10.46 -6.85
C GLN A 59 26.42 10.01 -5.43
N LEU A 60 25.18 9.57 -5.22
CA LEU A 60 24.74 9.00 -3.93
C LEU A 60 25.49 7.71 -3.57
N ILE A 61 25.70 6.83 -4.54
CA ILE A 61 26.49 5.60 -4.33
C ILE A 61 27.93 5.95 -3.95
N ALA A 62 28.54 6.92 -4.66
CA ALA A 62 29.90 7.38 -4.37
C ALA A 62 30.02 8.00 -2.96
N ILE A 63 29.04 8.81 -2.53
CA ILE A 63 28.96 9.33 -1.16
C ILE A 63 28.87 8.19 -0.15
N GLY A 64 28.04 7.17 -0.42
CA GLY A 64 27.93 5.99 0.42
C GLY A 64 29.26 5.26 0.58
N GLN A 65 29.98 5.05 -0.52
CA GLN A 65 31.30 4.42 -0.50
C GLN A 65 32.34 5.25 0.28
N ALA A 66 32.37 6.56 0.09
CA ALA A 66 33.27 7.43 0.85
C ALA A 66 32.97 7.40 2.36
N ALA A 67 31.69 7.40 2.74
CA ALA A 67 31.27 7.25 4.13
C ALA A 67 31.63 5.88 4.71
N GLN A 68 31.51 4.80 3.93
CA GLN A 68 31.94 3.46 4.35
C GLN A 68 33.45 3.42 4.61
N ASN A 69 34.25 3.95 3.68
CA ASN A 69 35.71 3.99 3.82
C ASN A 69 36.15 4.76 5.07
N TYR A 70 35.47 5.87 5.38
CA TYR A 70 35.72 6.61 6.62
C TYR A 70 35.46 5.72 7.85
N LEU A 71 34.34 5.00 7.87
CA LEU A 71 33.96 4.17 9.02
C LEU A 71 34.88 2.96 9.18
N ASP A 72 35.28 2.31 8.10
CA ASP A 72 36.17 1.14 8.15
C ASP A 72 37.55 1.49 8.70
N LEU A 73 38.02 2.72 8.48
CA LEU A 73 39.33 3.18 8.90
C LEU A 73 39.32 3.84 10.28
N TYR A 74 38.24 4.54 10.65
CA TYR A 74 38.26 5.49 11.77
C TYR A 74 37.06 5.41 12.71
N ALA A 75 36.08 4.54 12.48
CA ALA A 75 35.02 4.36 13.45
C ALA A 75 35.60 3.82 14.76
N ARG A 76 35.25 4.45 15.88
CA ARG A 76 35.72 4.02 17.21
C ARG A 76 35.21 2.62 17.52
N GLU A 77 36.07 1.73 18.01
CA GLU A 77 35.80 0.28 18.19
C GLU A 77 34.56 -0.04 19.05
N ASN A 78 34.14 0.88 19.92
CA ASN A 78 32.98 0.69 20.80
C ASN A 78 31.62 1.09 20.19
N ASP A 79 31.60 1.63 18.96
CA ASP A 79 30.35 1.93 18.26
C ASP A 79 29.87 0.69 17.51
N ASP A 80 29.00 -0.11 18.15
CA ASP A 80 28.26 -1.18 17.47
C ASP A 80 27.62 -0.62 16.19
N PRO A 81 28.02 -1.11 14.99
CA PRO A 81 27.55 -0.57 13.71
C PRO A 81 26.03 -0.70 13.53
N THR A 82 25.37 -1.51 14.34
CA THR A 82 23.92 -1.72 14.31
C THR A 82 23.14 -0.79 15.25
N ASN A 83 23.77 -0.22 16.28
CA ASN A 83 23.10 0.58 17.31
C ASN A 83 23.41 2.08 17.18
N ILE A 84 22.62 2.77 16.35
CA ILE A 84 22.88 4.17 15.99
C ILE A 84 22.11 5.12 16.92
N LYS A 85 22.84 5.82 17.81
CA LYS A 85 22.33 7.02 18.49
C LYS A 85 22.96 8.27 17.90
N LYS A 86 22.15 9.11 17.26
CA LYS A 86 22.59 10.41 16.74
C LYS A 86 22.67 11.42 17.88
N SER A 87 23.75 12.19 17.93
CA SER A 87 23.90 13.33 18.83
C SER A 87 24.48 14.52 18.07
N LEU A 88 24.12 15.73 18.47
CA LEU A 88 24.72 16.97 17.97
C LEU A 88 25.92 17.42 18.82
N SER A 89 26.19 16.75 19.94
CA SER A 89 27.26 17.09 20.88
C SER A 89 28.35 16.02 20.99
N GLY A 90 28.32 15.01 20.12
CA GLY A 90 29.22 13.85 20.15
C GLY A 90 30.11 13.75 18.92
N SER A 91 30.70 12.57 18.70
CA SER A 91 31.44 12.27 17.46
C SER A 91 30.57 12.46 16.22
N ILE A 92 31.19 12.78 15.09
CA ILE A 92 30.53 12.85 13.77
C ILE A 92 30.14 11.45 13.23
N ASP A 93 30.71 10.37 13.76
CA ASP A 93 30.58 9.01 13.23
C ASP A 93 29.11 8.52 13.09
N PRO A 94 28.19 8.76 14.05
CA PRO A 94 26.77 8.42 13.88
C PRO A 94 26.11 9.13 12.69
N TRP A 95 26.56 10.34 12.34
CA TRP A 95 26.09 11.08 11.16
C TRP A 95 26.71 10.57 9.87
N ILE A 96 27.97 10.10 9.88
CA ILE A 96 28.57 9.39 8.74
C ILE A 96 27.84 8.07 8.49
N ARG A 97 27.56 7.27 9.53
CA ARG A 97 26.74 6.05 9.43
C ARG A 97 25.34 6.35 8.89
N TYR A 98 24.75 7.46 9.30
CA TYR A 98 23.48 7.92 8.75
C TYR A 98 23.59 8.25 7.25
N LEU A 99 24.62 9.00 6.86
CA LEU A 99 24.86 9.39 5.48
C LEU A 99 25.03 8.16 4.57
N LEU A 100 25.88 7.21 4.96
CA LEU A 100 26.06 5.91 4.29
C LEU A 100 24.71 5.21 4.07
N ASN A 101 23.94 5.05 5.14
CA ASN A 101 22.67 4.34 5.08
C ASN A 101 21.63 5.08 4.21
N GLN A 102 21.60 6.40 4.30
CA GLN A 102 20.58 7.21 3.66
C GLN A 102 20.88 7.44 2.19
N SER A 103 22.15 7.61 1.79
CA SER A 103 22.54 7.75 0.39
C SER A 103 22.16 6.50 -0.41
N LEU A 104 22.45 5.31 0.12
CA LEU A 104 22.08 4.04 -0.52
C LEU A 104 20.56 3.81 -0.56
N LYS A 105 19.82 4.23 0.48
CA LYS A 105 18.35 4.16 0.48
C LYS A 105 17.75 5.11 -0.55
N LYS A 106 18.27 6.33 -0.65
CA LYS A 106 17.83 7.37 -1.59
C LYS A 106 18.13 6.96 -3.03
N ALA A 107 19.31 6.40 -3.31
CA ALA A 107 19.67 5.87 -4.62
C ALA A 107 18.67 4.78 -5.09
N ARG A 108 18.35 3.81 -4.22
CA ARG A 108 17.33 2.78 -4.51
C ARG A 108 15.93 3.36 -4.71
N TYR A 109 15.59 4.43 -4.00
CA TYR A 109 14.33 5.12 -4.18
C TYR A 109 14.27 5.83 -5.54
N LEU A 110 15.34 6.51 -5.94
CA LEU A 110 15.46 7.15 -7.26
C LEU A 110 15.31 6.12 -8.39
N GLU A 111 15.90 4.94 -8.26
CA GLU A 111 15.67 3.84 -9.20
C GLU A 111 14.19 3.42 -9.27
N ALA A 112 13.53 3.34 -8.12
CA ALA A 112 12.15 2.90 -8.03
C ALA A 112 11.13 3.90 -8.63
N ILE A 113 11.45 5.20 -8.67
CA ILE A 113 10.56 6.21 -9.28
C ILE A 113 10.73 6.31 -10.81
N LYS A 114 11.83 5.82 -11.40
CA LYS A 114 12.08 5.97 -12.84
C LYS A 114 10.94 5.47 -13.72
N PRO A 115 10.36 4.26 -13.51
CA PRO A 115 9.26 3.78 -14.34
C PRO A 115 8.01 4.66 -14.26
N PHE A 116 7.75 5.29 -13.11
CA PHE A 116 6.65 6.22 -12.96
C PHE A 116 6.92 7.52 -13.72
N SER A 117 8.10 8.11 -13.52
CA SER A 117 8.47 9.37 -14.16
C SER A 117 8.56 9.26 -15.68
N GLN A 118 9.01 8.12 -16.22
CA GLN A 118 8.98 7.87 -17.67
C GLN A 118 7.55 7.79 -18.21
N LYS A 119 6.63 7.19 -17.43
CA LYS A 119 5.25 6.96 -17.85
C LYS A 119 4.37 8.20 -17.69
N TYR A 120 4.68 9.04 -16.72
CA TYR A 120 3.98 10.28 -16.40
C TYR A 120 5.01 11.39 -16.14
N PRO A 121 5.63 11.92 -17.22
CA PRO A 121 6.75 12.84 -17.08
C PRO A 121 6.35 14.20 -16.50
N SER A 122 5.09 14.63 -16.69
CA SER A 122 4.57 15.90 -16.17
C SER A 122 3.28 15.74 -15.36
N GLN A 123 2.86 16.83 -14.70
CA GLN A 123 1.54 16.93 -14.07
C GLN A 123 0.41 16.71 -15.07
N LYS A 124 0.55 17.26 -16.28
CA LYS A 124 -0.46 17.18 -17.33
C LYS A 124 -0.72 15.73 -17.74
N ASP A 125 0.32 14.92 -17.90
CA ASP A 125 0.21 13.50 -18.27
C ASP A 125 -0.50 12.69 -17.19
N LEU A 126 -0.12 12.90 -15.93
CA LEU A 126 -0.74 12.26 -14.79
C LEU A 126 -2.22 12.67 -14.67
N ARG A 127 -2.52 13.95 -14.85
CA ARG A 127 -3.89 14.49 -14.82
C ARG A 127 -4.76 13.88 -15.89
N ALA A 128 -4.29 13.81 -17.13
CA ALA A 128 -4.99 13.17 -18.24
C ALA A 128 -5.27 11.69 -17.93
N LYS A 129 -4.29 10.98 -17.34
CA LYS A 129 -4.48 9.58 -16.91
C LYS A 129 -5.59 9.44 -15.88
N LEU A 130 -5.59 10.29 -14.86
CA LEU A 130 -6.58 10.27 -13.78
C LEU A 130 -7.99 10.61 -14.27
N GLN A 131 -8.11 11.62 -15.15
CA GLN A 131 -9.36 11.95 -15.84
C GLN A 131 -9.91 10.77 -16.63
N ALA A 132 -9.08 10.14 -17.48
CA ALA A 132 -9.48 9.00 -18.29
C ALA A 132 -9.93 7.81 -17.42
N ARG A 133 -9.33 7.61 -16.24
CA ARG A 133 -9.75 6.59 -15.28
C ARG A 133 -11.10 6.92 -14.66
N ASP A 134 -11.35 8.17 -14.28
CA ASP A 134 -12.63 8.57 -13.71
C ASP A 134 -13.79 8.46 -14.72
N VAL A 135 -13.55 8.85 -15.98
CA VAL A 135 -14.51 8.67 -17.08
C VAL A 135 -14.83 7.19 -17.30
N LYS A 136 -13.80 6.33 -17.42
CA LYS A 136 -14.00 4.87 -17.57
C LYS A 136 -14.76 4.23 -16.42
N ARG A 137 -14.62 4.77 -15.19
CA ARG A 137 -15.39 4.33 -14.03
C ARG A 137 -16.87 4.74 -14.15
N LYS A 138 -17.15 5.99 -14.52
CA LYS A 138 -18.51 6.53 -14.66
C LYS A 138 -19.28 5.92 -15.82
N MET A 139 -18.61 5.56 -16.90
CA MET A 139 -19.22 4.85 -18.05
C MET A 139 -19.53 3.37 -17.75
N GLY A 140 -19.50 2.98 -16.47
CA GLY A 140 -19.81 1.66 -15.90
C GLY A 140 -20.70 0.78 -16.78
N LYS A 141 -20.08 0.02 -17.67
CA LYS A 141 -20.72 -1.11 -18.36
C LYS A 141 -19.74 -2.29 -18.38
N ALA A 142 -20.21 -3.40 -17.79
CA ALA A 142 -19.76 -4.76 -18.05
C ALA A 142 -18.36 -5.22 -17.61
N ASN A 143 -17.71 -4.63 -16.59
CA ASN A 143 -16.50 -5.26 -16.06
C ASN A 143 -16.84 -6.39 -15.08
N LYS A 144 -16.68 -7.64 -15.55
CA LYS A 144 -16.77 -8.89 -14.76
C LYS A 144 -15.86 -8.93 -13.52
N PHE A 145 -14.89 -8.02 -13.42
CA PHE A 145 -13.85 -8.01 -12.39
C PHE A 145 -13.67 -6.61 -11.78
N LEU A 146 -13.42 -6.59 -10.48
CA LEU A 146 -13.12 -5.42 -9.67
C LEU A 146 -11.71 -4.91 -9.92
N SER A 147 -11.57 -3.60 -10.00
CA SER A 147 -10.30 -2.90 -9.85
C SER A 147 -10.28 -2.12 -8.54
N LEU A 148 -9.10 -1.77 -8.05
CA LEU A 148 -8.98 -0.80 -6.97
C LEU A 148 -9.72 0.50 -7.32
N ASP A 149 -10.27 1.17 -6.30
CA ASP A 149 -10.92 2.46 -6.40
C ASP A 149 -10.02 3.44 -7.16
N GLY A 150 -10.64 4.32 -7.95
CA GLY A 150 -9.90 5.35 -8.68
C GLY A 150 -9.02 6.20 -7.76
N GLY A 151 -9.51 6.38 -6.51
CA GLY A 151 -8.87 7.03 -5.37
C GLY A 151 -7.43 6.60 -5.09
N THR A 152 -7.12 5.34 -5.35
CA THR A 152 -5.89 4.68 -4.90
C THR A 152 -4.97 4.35 -6.07
N PHE A 153 -5.12 5.04 -7.19
CA PHE A 153 -4.23 4.87 -8.34
C PHE A 153 -2.78 5.13 -7.95
N LEU A 154 -2.51 6.27 -7.29
CA LEU A 154 -1.15 6.58 -6.85
C LEU A 154 -0.65 5.61 -5.79
N GLU A 155 -1.50 5.10 -4.91
CA GLU A 155 -1.10 4.09 -3.93
C GLU A 155 -0.46 2.83 -4.56
N ARG A 156 -0.87 2.50 -5.79
CA ARG A 156 -0.32 1.39 -6.57
C ARG A 156 0.98 1.77 -7.27
N GLU A 157 1.05 2.95 -7.86
CA GLU A 157 2.23 3.38 -8.61
C GLU A 157 3.32 3.94 -7.69
N ASP A 158 2.97 4.29 -6.46
CA ASP A 158 3.86 4.83 -5.47
C ASP A 158 4.89 3.80 -5.01
N PRO A 159 6.20 4.11 -5.15
CA PRO A 159 7.22 3.22 -4.66
C PRO A 159 7.35 3.23 -3.13
N CYS A 160 6.92 4.29 -2.41
CA CYS A 160 7.22 4.47 -0.98
C CYS A 160 6.27 5.38 -0.14
N HIS A 161 5.68 6.43 -0.71
CA HIS A 161 4.79 7.43 -0.10
C HIS A 161 3.32 6.98 -0.08
N ARG A 162 2.80 6.47 1.04
CA ARG A 162 1.43 5.93 1.06
C ARG A 162 0.39 6.89 1.62
N ASP A 163 -0.86 6.40 1.61
CA ASP A 163 -2.10 7.07 2.04
C ASP A 163 -2.70 8.07 1.06
N PHE A 164 -2.64 7.79 -0.25
CA PHE A 164 -3.33 8.56 -1.29
C PHE A 164 -4.80 8.15 -1.42
N GLU A 165 -5.69 9.09 -1.16
CA GLU A 165 -7.15 8.97 -1.37
C GLU A 165 -7.64 10.05 -2.35
N PHE A 166 -6.97 10.14 -3.51
CA PHE A 166 -7.27 11.16 -4.50
C PHE A 166 -8.26 10.67 -5.56
N ARG A 167 -9.48 11.22 -5.53
CA ARG A 167 -10.44 11.07 -6.65
C ARG A 167 -10.42 12.33 -7.51
N TYR A 168 -10.52 12.17 -8.82
CA TYR A 168 -10.50 13.33 -9.72
C TYR A 168 -11.63 14.34 -9.43
N ASN A 169 -12.83 13.87 -9.05
CA ASN A 169 -13.92 14.76 -8.62
C ASN A 169 -13.57 15.58 -7.36
N ASN A 170 -12.71 15.09 -6.47
CA ASN A 170 -12.30 15.81 -5.27
C ASN A 170 -11.56 17.10 -5.61
N MET A 171 -10.83 17.11 -6.72
CA MET A 171 -10.17 18.30 -7.24
C MET A 171 -11.16 19.34 -7.77
N LYS A 172 -12.30 18.92 -8.34
CA LYS A 172 -13.38 19.84 -8.75
C LYS A 172 -14.05 20.52 -7.56
N LEU A 173 -14.13 19.80 -6.44
CA LEU A 173 -14.77 20.26 -5.21
C LEU A 173 -13.77 20.86 -4.21
N TRP A 174 -12.47 20.87 -4.53
CA TRP A 174 -11.39 21.29 -3.64
C TRP A 174 -11.40 20.60 -2.27
N THR A 175 -11.90 19.36 -2.21
CA THR A 175 -12.01 18.59 -0.97
C THR A 175 -10.87 17.59 -0.85
N ASN A 176 -10.02 17.71 0.16
CA ASN A 176 -9.06 16.66 0.52
C ASN A 176 -9.69 15.73 1.59
N PRO A 177 -10.01 14.46 1.28
CA PRO A 177 -10.66 13.56 2.24
C PRO A 177 -9.70 12.96 3.28
N SER A 178 -8.38 13.10 3.10
CA SER A 178 -7.36 12.49 3.96
C SER A 178 -6.38 13.54 4.46
N SER A 179 -6.17 13.54 5.78
CA SER A 179 -5.20 14.41 6.45
C SER A 179 -3.75 13.91 6.35
N SER A 180 -3.47 12.89 5.53
CA SER A 180 -2.11 12.39 5.36
C SER A 180 -1.24 13.41 4.63
N LEU A 181 0.05 13.48 5.00
CA LEU A 181 1.00 14.38 4.35
C LEU A 181 1.12 14.08 2.85
N SER A 182 1.30 12.80 2.48
CA SER A 182 1.43 12.40 1.07
C SER A 182 0.22 12.85 0.26
N ASN A 183 -0.99 12.64 0.77
CA ASN A 183 -2.20 13.04 0.07
C ASN A 183 -2.28 14.55 -0.08
N SER A 184 -2.00 15.30 0.99
CA SER A 184 -2.00 16.76 0.96
C SER A 184 -1.02 17.31 -0.08
N LEU A 185 0.22 16.78 -0.11
CA LEU A 185 1.23 17.16 -1.10
C LEU A 185 0.80 16.81 -2.53
N PHE A 186 0.13 15.67 -2.73
CA PHE A 186 -0.39 15.31 -4.03
C PHE A 186 -1.54 16.22 -4.48
N PHE A 187 -2.42 16.61 -3.56
CA PHE A 187 -3.47 17.58 -3.85
C PHE A 187 -2.84 18.92 -4.28
N THR A 188 -1.84 19.42 -3.55
CA THR A 188 -1.10 20.65 -3.93
C THR A 188 -0.46 20.53 -5.31
N TYR A 189 0.27 19.45 -5.59
CA TYR A 189 0.86 19.21 -6.92
C TYR A 189 -0.19 19.21 -8.05
N MET A 190 -1.41 18.74 -7.78
CA MET A 190 -2.48 18.69 -8.79
C MET A 190 -3.17 20.04 -9.03
N GLN A 191 -2.90 21.06 -8.21
CA GLN A 191 -3.47 22.40 -8.35
C GLN A 191 -2.74 23.20 -9.43
N ASP A 192 -1.42 23.08 -9.48
CA ASP A 192 -0.56 23.85 -10.39
C ASP A 192 -0.04 23.03 -11.56
N SER A 193 0.52 23.72 -12.56
CA SER A 193 1.21 23.08 -13.68
C SER A 193 2.66 22.82 -13.29
N HIS A 194 3.11 21.58 -13.48
CA HIS A 194 4.50 21.18 -13.25
C HIS A 194 5.00 20.36 -14.44
N GLU A 195 6.21 20.70 -14.89
CA GLU A 195 6.92 19.97 -15.95
C GLU A 195 7.52 18.65 -15.45
N SER A 196 7.76 18.54 -14.15
CA SER A 196 8.27 17.32 -13.50
C SER A 196 7.16 16.38 -13.08
N SER A 197 7.45 15.08 -13.03
CA SER A 197 6.54 14.07 -12.47
C SER A 197 6.31 14.31 -10.97
N PHE A 198 5.22 13.81 -10.42
CA PHE A 198 4.90 14.02 -9.00
C PHE A 198 6.01 13.60 -8.05
N PHE A 199 6.60 12.42 -8.25
CA PHE A 199 7.67 11.94 -7.36
C PHE A 199 8.99 12.68 -7.54
N LEU A 200 9.26 13.27 -8.71
CA LEU A 200 10.41 14.15 -8.92
C LEU A 200 10.17 15.54 -8.35
N TRP A 201 8.96 16.09 -8.50
CA TRP A 201 8.56 17.33 -7.84
C TRP A 201 8.75 17.25 -6.33
N LEU A 202 8.37 16.12 -5.72
CA LEU A 202 8.58 15.86 -4.29
C LEU A 202 10.05 15.88 -3.86
N GLU A 203 11.01 15.65 -4.78
CA GLU A 203 12.42 15.55 -4.42
C GLU A 203 13.00 16.87 -3.91
N ASP A 204 12.42 18.00 -4.33
CA ASP A 204 12.83 19.34 -3.91
C ASP A 204 11.92 19.92 -2.82
N HIS A 205 10.86 19.21 -2.46
CA HIS A 205 9.90 19.67 -1.46
C HIS A 205 10.51 19.59 -0.03
N PRO A 206 10.24 20.55 0.88
CA PRO A 206 10.75 20.57 2.26
C PRO A 206 10.52 19.26 3.04
N ALA A 207 9.38 18.61 2.78
CA ALA A 207 9.07 17.30 3.35
C ALA A 207 10.17 16.24 3.08
N THR A 208 10.90 16.36 1.97
CA THR A 208 11.95 15.45 1.51
C THR A 208 13.35 15.92 1.87
N VAL A 209 13.65 17.21 1.69
CA VAL A 209 15.02 17.74 1.76
C VAL A 209 15.45 18.18 3.16
N LEU A 210 14.51 18.51 4.05
CA LEU A 210 14.86 18.97 5.40
C LEU A 210 15.30 17.80 6.28
N THR A 211 16.41 18.00 6.98
CA THR A 211 17.02 17.07 7.92
C THR A 211 16.43 17.28 9.33
N PRO A 212 15.73 16.28 9.90
CA PRO A 212 15.13 16.40 11.23
C PRO A 212 16.14 16.81 12.29
N ALA A 213 15.76 17.79 13.12
CA ALA A 213 16.57 18.35 14.21
C ALA A 213 17.88 19.06 13.78
N VAL A 214 18.13 19.24 12.48
CA VAL A 214 19.32 19.95 11.97
C VAL A 214 18.91 21.16 11.16
N SER A 215 17.99 20.98 10.20
CA SER A 215 17.53 22.09 9.37
C SER A 215 16.79 23.12 10.21
N LYS A 216 17.11 24.40 10.00
CA LYS A 216 16.49 25.52 10.73
C LYS A 216 14.98 25.59 10.50
N ASP A 217 14.55 25.32 9.27
CA ASP A 217 13.14 25.38 8.87
C ASP A 217 12.42 24.03 9.05
N TRP A 218 12.97 23.13 9.87
CA TRP A 218 12.33 21.86 10.17
C TRP A 218 11.03 22.09 10.95
N ASP A 219 9.92 21.62 10.36
CA ASP A 219 8.61 21.60 11.00
C ASP A 219 8.15 20.16 11.31
N GLU A 220 7.52 19.98 12.47
CA GLU A 220 6.91 18.72 12.91
C GLU A 220 5.81 18.22 11.97
N ILE A 221 5.14 19.08 11.18
CA ILE A 221 4.23 18.62 10.10
C ILE A 221 4.94 17.66 9.13
N TYR A 222 6.24 17.84 8.89
CA TYR A 222 7.01 16.96 8.01
C TYR A 222 7.39 15.64 8.68
N ARG A 223 7.18 15.48 9.99
CA ARG A 223 7.37 14.22 10.70
C ARG A 223 6.27 13.22 10.31
N SER A 224 6.41 12.62 9.13
CA SER A 224 5.47 11.63 8.66
C SER A 224 5.80 10.24 9.19
N LYS A 225 4.81 9.59 9.81
CA LYS A 225 4.84 8.16 10.15
C LYS A 225 4.39 7.32 8.94
N ILE A 226 4.87 7.61 7.73
CA ILE A 226 4.50 6.82 6.54
C ILE A 226 4.99 5.38 6.76
N LYS A 227 4.05 4.49 7.08
CA LYS A 227 4.33 3.07 7.30
C LYS A 227 4.41 2.40 5.93
N LYS A 228 5.45 1.57 5.75
CA LYS A 228 5.60 0.77 4.53
C LYS A 228 4.55 -0.35 4.55
N ILE A 229 3.67 -0.36 3.56
CA ILE A 229 2.85 -1.54 3.23
C ILE A 229 3.73 -2.50 2.43
N ASP A 230 3.73 -3.77 2.83
CA ASP A 230 4.47 -4.81 2.14
C ASP A 230 3.55 -5.47 1.11
N TYR A 231 3.96 -5.41 -0.16
CA TYR A 231 3.27 -5.95 -1.34
C TYR A 231 3.75 -7.35 -1.72
N ALA A 232 4.75 -7.85 -1.02
CA ALA A 232 5.17 -9.24 -1.10
C ALA A 232 5.27 -9.85 0.32
N PRO A 233 4.16 -9.85 1.10
CA PRO A 233 4.15 -10.57 2.37
C PRO A 233 4.62 -12.00 2.12
N LYS A 234 5.73 -12.37 2.76
CA LYS A 234 6.30 -13.72 2.63
C LYS A 234 5.35 -14.79 3.18
N ASP A 235 4.40 -14.39 4.00
CA ASP A 235 3.41 -15.18 4.73
C ASP A 235 2.00 -15.16 4.10
N MET A 236 1.83 -14.66 2.87
CA MET A 236 0.56 -14.81 2.13
C MET A 236 0.26 -16.28 1.88
N ILE A 237 -0.96 -16.72 2.18
CA ILE A 237 -1.39 -18.11 1.93
C ILE A 237 -2.15 -18.17 0.61
N THR A 238 -1.69 -19.03 -0.30
CA THR A 238 -2.45 -19.39 -1.51
C THR A 238 -3.41 -20.52 -1.18
N ILE A 239 -4.65 -20.40 -1.64
CA ILE A 239 -5.70 -21.38 -1.34
C ILE A 239 -6.30 -21.89 -2.63
N THR A 240 -6.57 -23.19 -2.67
CA THR A 240 -7.40 -23.82 -3.69
C THR A 240 -8.63 -24.48 -3.07
N VAL A 241 -9.60 -24.81 -3.92
CA VAL A 241 -10.78 -25.61 -3.54
C VAL A 241 -10.47 -27.08 -3.79
N ASP A 242 -10.38 -27.87 -2.72
CA ASP A 242 -10.45 -29.33 -2.79
C ASP A 242 -11.92 -29.72 -2.98
N LYS A 243 -12.23 -30.28 -4.14
CA LYS A 243 -13.59 -30.71 -4.50
C LYS A 243 -13.96 -32.09 -3.96
N THR A 244 -12.97 -32.90 -3.57
CA THR A 244 -13.19 -34.23 -3.00
C THR A 244 -13.51 -34.10 -1.52
N ALA A 245 -12.71 -33.33 -0.78
CA ALA A 245 -12.94 -33.06 0.63
C ALA A 245 -13.94 -31.92 0.88
N TYR A 246 -14.29 -31.16 -0.17
CA TYR A 246 -15.08 -29.93 -0.08
C TYR A 246 -14.46 -28.92 0.89
N GLN A 247 -13.16 -28.64 0.74
CA GLN A 247 -12.41 -27.79 1.66
C GLN A 247 -11.62 -26.72 0.92
N LEU A 248 -11.50 -25.55 1.55
CA LEU A 248 -10.45 -24.59 1.24
C LEU A 248 -9.13 -25.11 1.81
N VAL A 249 -8.14 -25.34 0.95
CA VAL A 249 -6.84 -25.91 1.33
C VAL A 249 -5.71 -24.91 1.10
N ASP A 250 -4.85 -24.76 2.11
CA ASP A 250 -3.59 -24.03 2.01
C ASP A 250 -2.61 -24.82 1.13
N THR A 251 -2.22 -24.24 0.01
CA THR A 251 -1.29 -24.85 -0.96
C THR A 251 0.16 -24.43 -0.77
N ASN A 252 0.46 -23.57 0.20
CA ASN A 252 1.83 -23.22 0.52
C ASN A 252 2.49 -24.22 1.49
N ALA A 253 1.67 -24.98 2.22
CA ALA A 253 2.15 -26.04 3.10
C ALA A 253 2.76 -27.19 2.28
N SER A 254 3.73 -27.90 2.88
CA SER A 254 4.38 -29.07 2.25
C SER A 254 3.40 -30.17 1.85
N ALA A 255 2.24 -30.22 2.52
CA ALA A 255 1.07 -30.98 2.11
C ALA A 255 -0.17 -30.06 2.19
N PRO A 256 -1.13 -30.15 1.26
CA PRO A 256 -2.37 -29.39 1.34
C PRO A 256 -3.08 -29.65 2.67
N THR A 257 -3.35 -28.58 3.42
CA THR A 257 -4.04 -28.66 4.72
C THR A 257 -5.28 -27.79 4.72
N PRO A 258 -6.36 -28.19 5.42
CA PRO A 258 -7.55 -27.36 5.53
C PRO A 258 -7.22 -25.99 6.13
N LEU A 259 -7.75 -24.93 5.52
CA LEU A 259 -7.49 -23.56 5.94
C LEU A 259 -8.03 -23.28 7.34
N GLU A 260 -7.19 -22.70 8.20
CA GLU A 260 -7.51 -22.32 9.59
C GLU A 260 -7.12 -20.85 9.85
N THR A 261 -8.04 -19.92 9.54
CA THR A 261 -7.77 -18.48 9.67
C THR A 261 -7.43 -18.03 11.10
N ARG A 262 -8.05 -18.64 12.13
CA ARG A 262 -7.77 -18.34 13.54
C ARG A 262 -6.36 -18.72 13.98
N LYS A 263 -5.72 -19.67 13.29
CA LYS A 263 -4.35 -20.13 13.58
C LYS A 263 -3.29 -19.30 12.85
N MET A 264 -3.71 -18.36 11.98
CA MET A 264 -2.77 -17.47 11.33
C MET A 264 -2.05 -16.61 12.37
N LYS A 265 -0.73 -16.50 12.21
CA LYS A 265 0.05 -15.57 13.03
C LYS A 265 -0.40 -14.16 12.72
N ASN A 266 -0.08 -13.22 13.62
CA ASN A 266 -0.16 -11.81 13.28
C ASN A 266 -1.59 -11.27 13.01
N LEU A 267 -2.63 -11.94 13.50
CA LEU A 267 -4.01 -11.47 13.41
C LEU A 267 -4.16 -10.07 14.02
N ALA A 268 -4.92 -9.21 13.34
CA ALA A 268 -5.32 -7.93 13.85
C ALA A 268 -6.83 -7.78 13.65
N LEU A 269 -7.49 -7.21 14.65
CA LEU A 269 -8.92 -6.93 14.58
C LEU A 269 -9.17 -5.86 13.51
N LYS A 270 -10.11 -6.13 12.61
CA LYS A 270 -10.69 -5.13 11.73
C LYS A 270 -12.11 -4.86 12.24
N VAL A 271 -12.39 -3.60 12.62
CA VAL A 271 -13.73 -3.19 13.08
C VAL A 271 -14.78 -3.67 12.08
N GLY A 272 -15.86 -4.28 12.58
CA GLY A 272 -16.92 -4.87 11.76
C GLY A 272 -16.61 -6.27 11.19
N SER A 273 -15.49 -6.89 11.56
CA SER A 273 -15.16 -8.28 11.21
C SER A 273 -15.02 -9.14 12.48
N PRO A 274 -15.32 -10.45 12.42
CA PRO A 274 -15.17 -11.32 13.58
C PRO A 274 -13.69 -11.51 13.94
N TRP A 275 -13.45 -11.80 15.22
CA TRP A 275 -12.12 -12.17 15.69
C TRP A 275 -11.60 -13.40 14.95
N GLY A 276 -10.35 -13.33 14.49
CA GLY A 276 -9.71 -14.38 13.70
C GLY A 276 -10.02 -14.34 12.20
N ALA A 277 -10.79 -13.36 11.71
CA ALA A 277 -10.96 -13.18 10.28
C ALA A 277 -9.67 -12.69 9.60
N ALA A 278 -9.47 -13.16 8.38
CA ALA A 278 -8.40 -12.73 7.49
C ALA A 278 -8.96 -12.02 6.26
N ALA A 279 -8.16 -11.17 5.63
CA ALA A 279 -8.49 -10.60 4.33
C ALA A 279 -8.32 -11.67 3.25
N PHE A 280 -9.25 -11.71 2.31
CA PHE A 280 -9.17 -12.59 1.14
C PHE A 280 -9.31 -11.82 -0.17
N VAL A 281 -8.69 -12.38 -1.20
CA VAL A 281 -8.89 -12.00 -2.60
C VAL A 281 -9.25 -13.24 -3.41
N TRP A 282 -10.34 -13.15 -4.17
CA TRP A 282 -10.76 -14.17 -5.13
C TRP A 282 -10.15 -13.86 -6.51
N SER A 283 -9.32 -14.77 -7.03
CA SER A 283 -8.50 -14.51 -8.21
C SER A 283 -9.34 -14.33 -9.47
N LYS A 284 -8.96 -13.33 -10.29
CA LYS A 284 -9.49 -13.17 -11.65
C LYS A 284 -9.08 -14.35 -12.53
N GLU A 285 -7.83 -14.77 -12.43
CA GLU A 285 -7.15 -15.71 -13.34
C GLU A 285 -7.69 -17.13 -13.17
N ASP A 286 -7.99 -17.55 -11.93
CA ASP A 286 -8.54 -18.87 -11.62
C ASP A 286 -9.67 -18.75 -10.59
N LYS A 287 -10.85 -19.30 -10.93
CA LYS A 287 -12.03 -19.29 -10.06
C LYS A 287 -11.87 -20.17 -8.81
N ASN A 288 -10.97 -21.14 -8.81
CA ASN A 288 -10.72 -22.00 -7.66
C ASN A 288 -9.62 -21.45 -6.74
N LYS A 289 -8.99 -20.32 -7.10
CA LYS A 289 -7.85 -19.77 -6.38
C LYS A 289 -8.23 -18.55 -5.55
N PHE A 290 -7.81 -18.58 -4.29
CA PHE A 290 -7.86 -17.44 -3.38
C PHE A 290 -6.48 -17.13 -2.84
N ILE A 291 -6.31 -15.91 -2.37
CA ILE A 291 -5.14 -15.48 -1.59
C ILE A 291 -5.66 -14.90 -0.29
N THR A 292 -5.11 -15.32 0.84
CA THR A 292 -5.51 -14.82 2.16
C THR A 292 -4.31 -14.35 2.97
N HIS A 293 -4.55 -13.37 3.82
CA HIS A 293 -3.58 -12.90 4.81
C HIS A 293 -4.29 -12.09 5.90
N PRO A 294 -3.79 -12.07 7.15
CA PRO A 294 -4.26 -11.13 8.17
C PRO A 294 -4.24 -9.67 7.67
N HIS A 295 -5.38 -8.99 7.80
CA HIS A 295 -5.46 -7.56 7.49
C HIS A 295 -4.74 -6.75 8.56
N ARG A 296 -3.86 -5.83 8.17
CA ARG A 296 -3.15 -4.93 9.10
C ARG A 296 -3.11 -3.53 8.54
N ALA A 297 -3.84 -2.60 9.16
CA ALA A 297 -3.87 -1.21 8.72
C ALA A 297 -2.46 -0.62 8.62
N GLY A 298 -2.14 -0.02 7.47
CA GLY A 298 -0.83 0.57 7.18
C GLY A 298 0.29 -0.46 6.95
N LYS A 299 -0.03 -1.77 6.85
CA LYS A 299 0.96 -2.81 6.57
C LYS A 299 0.52 -3.82 5.50
N PHE A 300 -0.71 -4.33 5.60
CA PHE A 300 -1.27 -5.33 4.69
C PHE A 300 -2.76 -5.08 4.44
N HIS A 301 -3.08 -4.86 3.17
CA HIS A 301 -4.44 -4.61 2.70
C HIS A 301 -4.84 -5.62 1.63
N HIS A 302 -6.11 -5.64 1.22
CA HIS A 302 -6.57 -6.48 0.10
C HIS A 302 -5.79 -6.21 -1.19
N SER A 303 -5.43 -4.94 -1.42
CA SER A 303 -4.59 -4.52 -2.55
C SER A 303 -3.19 -5.16 -2.53
N SER A 304 -2.66 -5.46 -1.33
CA SER A 304 -1.38 -6.18 -1.17
C SER A 304 -1.45 -7.58 -1.75
N LEU A 305 -2.54 -8.30 -1.52
CA LEU A 305 -2.71 -9.71 -1.91
C LEU A 305 -2.75 -9.92 -3.42
N ALA A 306 -3.34 -8.97 -4.16
CA ALA A 306 -3.41 -9.02 -5.61
C ALA A 306 -2.38 -8.11 -6.31
N LYS A 307 -1.48 -7.45 -5.58
CA LYS A 307 -0.55 -6.43 -6.12
C LYS A 307 -1.31 -5.36 -6.94
N GLY A 308 -2.49 -4.99 -6.48
CA GLY A 308 -3.40 -4.05 -7.16
C GLY A 308 -3.97 -4.51 -8.51
N LYS A 309 -3.83 -5.79 -8.88
CA LYS A 309 -4.48 -6.36 -10.08
C LYS A 309 -5.99 -6.46 -9.91
N LYS A 310 -6.70 -6.71 -11.02
CA LYS A 310 -8.15 -6.94 -10.98
C LYS A 310 -8.48 -8.27 -10.28
N VAL A 311 -9.58 -8.30 -9.53
CA VAL A 311 -10.04 -9.46 -8.74
C VAL A 311 -11.51 -9.77 -9.03
N ARG A 312 -12.01 -10.96 -8.71
CA ARG A 312 -13.46 -11.27 -8.82
C ARG A 312 -14.25 -10.67 -7.68
N CYS A 313 -13.73 -10.82 -6.47
CA CYS A 313 -14.27 -10.32 -5.23
C CYS A 313 -13.13 -10.27 -4.20
N SER A 314 -13.32 -9.52 -3.12
CA SER A 314 -12.42 -9.53 -1.97
C SER A 314 -13.21 -9.13 -0.74
N GLY A 315 -12.67 -9.36 0.45
CA GLY A 315 -13.40 -9.10 1.68
C GLY A 315 -12.71 -9.71 2.90
N MET A 316 -13.46 -9.94 3.96
CA MET A 316 -12.96 -10.62 5.15
C MET A 316 -13.69 -11.94 5.33
N TRP A 317 -12.98 -12.97 5.77
CA TRP A 317 -13.58 -14.27 6.07
C TRP A 317 -12.99 -14.90 7.32
N LEU A 318 -13.82 -15.72 7.96
CA LEU A 318 -13.44 -16.63 9.03
C LEU A 318 -13.63 -18.04 8.49
N VAL A 319 -12.54 -18.79 8.38
CA VAL A 319 -12.51 -20.18 7.89
C VAL A 319 -11.94 -21.08 8.98
N SER A 320 -12.61 -22.21 9.20
CA SER A 320 -12.13 -23.29 10.07
C SER A 320 -12.37 -24.64 9.41
N ASN A 321 -11.40 -25.54 9.53
CA ASN A 321 -11.36 -26.84 8.86
C ASN A 321 -11.70 -26.75 7.36
N GLY A 322 -11.21 -25.72 6.68
CA GLY A 322 -11.47 -25.47 5.27
C GLY A 322 -12.90 -25.04 4.91
N LYS A 323 -13.79 -24.84 5.90
CA LYS A 323 -15.17 -24.35 5.71
C LYS A 323 -15.30 -22.89 6.14
N VAL A 324 -16.04 -22.10 5.38
CA VAL A 324 -16.28 -20.70 5.70
C VAL A 324 -17.35 -20.62 6.78
N LEU A 325 -17.01 -20.06 7.94
CA LEU A 325 -17.94 -19.84 9.04
C LEU A 325 -18.63 -18.48 8.93
N GLN A 326 -17.85 -17.46 8.56
CA GLN A 326 -18.35 -16.10 8.40
C GLN A 326 -17.65 -15.39 7.25
N ILE A 327 -18.36 -14.56 6.49
CA ILE A 327 -17.78 -13.84 5.35
C ILE A 327 -18.48 -12.49 5.13
N ASN A 328 -17.70 -11.47 4.74
CA ASN A 328 -18.22 -10.18 4.32
C ASN A 328 -17.43 -9.61 3.11
N ASN A 329 -18.00 -8.62 2.42
CA ASN A 329 -17.34 -7.90 1.31
C ASN A 329 -16.54 -6.65 1.78
N SER A 330 -16.15 -6.58 3.06
CA SER A 330 -15.34 -5.47 3.60
C SER A 330 -13.90 -5.52 3.06
N SER A 331 -13.72 -4.89 1.91
CA SER A 331 -12.56 -5.08 1.00
C SER A 331 -11.67 -3.86 0.81
N GLY A 332 -11.93 -2.79 1.58
CA GLY A 332 -11.21 -1.52 1.46
C GLY A 332 -11.37 -0.91 0.07
N HIS A 333 -10.31 -0.95 -0.74
CA HIS A 333 -10.25 -0.27 -2.04
C HIS A 333 -10.88 -1.03 -3.20
N TYR A 334 -11.18 -2.33 -3.09
CA TYR A 334 -11.83 -3.07 -4.19
C TYR A 334 -13.35 -2.89 -4.25
N LYS A 335 -14.01 -2.69 -3.11
CA LYS A 335 -15.45 -2.39 -2.98
C LYS A 335 -16.38 -3.23 -3.88
N PRO A 336 -16.46 -4.57 -3.69
CA PRO A 336 -17.44 -5.39 -4.39
C PRO A 336 -18.86 -4.87 -4.20
N ASP A 337 -19.61 -4.81 -5.30
CA ASP A 337 -21.06 -4.64 -5.25
C ASP A 337 -21.76 -5.95 -4.81
N SER A 338 -23.07 -5.86 -4.57
CA SER A 338 -23.88 -7.00 -4.13
C SER A 338 -23.90 -8.14 -5.16
N LEU A 339 -23.86 -7.86 -6.46
CA LEU A 339 -23.86 -8.89 -7.51
C LEU A 339 -22.55 -9.70 -7.50
N GLN A 340 -21.41 -9.04 -7.35
CA GLN A 340 -20.10 -9.70 -7.27
C GLN A 340 -19.97 -10.52 -6.00
N PHE A 341 -20.45 -9.99 -4.87
CA PHE A 341 -20.45 -10.72 -3.62
C PHE A 341 -21.41 -11.92 -3.68
N TYR A 342 -22.60 -11.75 -4.24
CA TYR A 342 -23.53 -12.85 -4.53
C TYR A 342 -22.88 -13.96 -5.38
N LYS A 343 -22.16 -13.61 -6.45
CA LYS A 343 -21.43 -14.59 -7.29
C LYS A 343 -20.39 -15.37 -6.49
N LEU A 344 -19.70 -14.73 -5.53
CA LEU A 344 -18.79 -15.42 -4.62
C LEU A 344 -19.55 -16.38 -3.71
N ILE A 345 -20.63 -15.94 -3.06
CA ILE A 345 -21.43 -16.78 -2.18
C ILE A 345 -22.00 -17.99 -2.93
N ARG A 346 -22.53 -17.80 -4.14
CA ARG A 346 -23.01 -18.92 -4.98
C ARG A 346 -21.89 -19.86 -5.38
N PHE A 347 -20.68 -19.36 -5.66
CA PHE A 347 -19.53 -20.20 -5.95
C PHE A 347 -19.15 -21.05 -4.73
N LEU A 348 -19.03 -20.45 -3.55
CA LEU A 348 -18.67 -21.16 -2.31
C LEU A 348 -19.75 -22.19 -1.94
N ASN A 349 -21.03 -21.81 -2.05
CA ASN A 349 -22.16 -22.70 -1.77
C ASN A 349 -22.20 -23.91 -2.73
N LYS A 350 -22.02 -23.67 -4.05
CA LYS A 350 -22.00 -24.73 -5.06
C LYS A 350 -20.85 -25.74 -4.84
N ASN A 351 -19.75 -25.32 -4.22
CA ASN A 351 -18.64 -26.20 -3.89
C ASN A 351 -18.72 -26.73 -2.45
N HIS A 352 -19.88 -26.63 -1.80
CA HIS A 352 -20.13 -27.12 -0.43
C HIS A 352 -19.19 -26.52 0.62
N LEU A 353 -18.66 -25.32 0.38
CA LEU A 353 -17.74 -24.62 1.30
C LEU A 353 -18.47 -23.80 2.37
N LEU A 354 -19.79 -23.62 2.20
CA LEU A 354 -20.69 -22.97 3.15
C LEU A 354 -21.62 -24.01 3.77
N THR A 355 -22.09 -23.73 4.97
CA THR A 355 -23.14 -24.46 5.69
C THR A 355 -24.36 -23.55 5.91
N GLU A 356 -25.48 -24.11 6.36
CA GLU A 356 -26.69 -23.32 6.69
C GLU A 356 -26.43 -22.26 7.78
N ASP A 357 -25.53 -22.57 8.73
CA ASP A 357 -25.12 -21.68 9.81
C ASP A 357 -24.06 -20.65 9.41
N THR A 358 -23.57 -20.69 8.18
CA THR A 358 -22.60 -19.70 7.70
C THR A 358 -23.23 -18.31 7.76
N LEU A 359 -22.53 -17.37 8.41
CA LEU A 359 -22.99 -15.98 8.52
C LEU A 359 -22.38 -15.11 7.42
N ILE A 360 -23.22 -14.37 6.72
CA ILE A 360 -22.86 -13.56 5.55
C ILE A 360 -23.27 -12.12 5.79
N ALA A 361 -22.35 -11.18 5.61
CA ALA A 361 -22.63 -9.75 5.67
C ALA A 361 -22.25 -9.05 4.36
N ASP A 362 -23.24 -8.56 3.64
CA ASP A 362 -23.03 -7.64 2.54
C ASP A 362 -23.09 -6.21 3.08
N MET A 363 -21.94 -5.56 3.13
CA MET A 363 -21.75 -4.20 3.63
C MET A 363 -22.41 -3.13 2.74
N THR A 364 -22.97 -3.52 1.59
CA THR A 364 -23.81 -2.63 0.76
C THR A 364 -25.28 -2.65 1.16
N ARG A 365 -25.71 -3.64 1.95
CA ARG A 365 -27.06 -3.69 2.51
C ARG A 365 -27.21 -2.54 3.52
N PRO A 366 -28.25 -1.70 3.41
CA PRO A 366 -28.51 -0.66 4.39
C PRO A 366 -28.63 -1.25 5.80
N PRO A 367 -28.05 -0.60 6.83
CA PRO A 367 -28.21 -1.05 8.19
C PRO A 367 -29.68 -0.92 8.64
N GLU A 368 -30.20 -1.96 9.27
CA GLU A 368 -31.53 -1.92 9.89
C GLU A 368 -31.42 -1.42 11.32
N LEU A 369 -32.30 -0.51 11.72
CA LEU A 369 -32.40 -0.05 13.11
C LEU A 369 -32.99 -1.18 13.98
N LYS A 370 -32.54 -1.26 15.24
CA LYS A 370 -33.16 -2.15 16.23
C LYS A 370 -34.56 -1.67 16.63
N ASP A 371 -34.75 -0.36 16.65
CA ASP A 371 -36.02 0.31 16.94
C ASP A 371 -36.11 1.57 16.05
N GLU A 372 -37.11 1.62 15.17
CA GLU A 372 -37.29 2.73 14.24
C GLU A 372 -37.83 4.00 14.94
N ASN A 373 -38.35 3.87 16.17
CA ASN A 373 -38.97 4.96 16.91
C ASN A 373 -38.01 5.68 17.88
N GLN A 374 -36.74 5.26 17.97
CA GLN A 374 -35.74 5.89 18.83
C GLN A 374 -34.65 6.61 18.04
N LEU A 375 -34.41 7.89 18.37
CA LEU A 375 -33.44 8.78 17.72
C LEU A 375 -31.98 8.29 17.78
N PHE A 376 -31.67 7.32 18.66
CA PHE A 376 -30.34 6.72 18.84
C PHE A 376 -30.37 5.19 18.91
N ALA A 377 -31.34 4.56 18.25
CA ALA A 377 -31.41 3.11 18.21
C ALA A 377 -30.12 2.51 17.62
N GLY A 378 -29.58 1.50 18.30
CA GLY A 378 -28.49 0.71 17.74
C GLY A 378 -28.92 0.02 16.44
N VAL A 379 -27.96 -0.33 15.58
CA VAL A 379 -28.23 -1.10 14.36
C VAL A 379 -28.25 -2.61 14.66
N LYS A 380 -29.09 -3.36 13.93
CA LYS A 380 -29.07 -4.83 13.95
C LYS A 380 -27.73 -5.33 13.39
N SER A 381 -27.41 -6.59 13.72
CA SER A 381 -26.29 -7.29 13.10
C SER A 381 -26.47 -7.30 11.58
N GLN A 382 -25.40 -7.00 10.83
CA GLN A 382 -25.40 -7.09 9.37
C GLN A 382 -25.11 -8.51 8.87
N TYR A 383 -24.92 -9.46 9.78
CA TYR A 383 -24.67 -10.86 9.46
C TYR A 383 -25.97 -11.66 9.46
N TYR A 384 -26.23 -12.32 8.33
CA TYR A 384 -27.42 -13.12 8.08
C TYR A 384 -27.03 -14.56 7.75
N ARG A 385 -27.90 -15.52 8.04
CA ARG A 385 -27.67 -16.92 7.64
C ARG A 385 -27.72 -17.06 6.12
N LEU A 386 -27.10 -18.13 5.59
CA LEU A 386 -26.98 -18.37 4.15
C LEU A 386 -28.32 -18.26 3.40
N ALA A 387 -29.37 -18.93 3.89
CA ALA A 387 -30.68 -18.93 3.24
C ALA A 387 -31.32 -17.53 3.20
N GLU A 388 -31.21 -16.78 4.30
CA GLU A 388 -31.74 -15.42 4.41
C GLU A 388 -30.99 -14.45 3.49
N TYR A 389 -29.66 -14.54 3.46
CA TYR A 389 -28.85 -13.73 2.55
C TYR A 389 -29.20 -14.01 1.09
N LEU A 390 -29.31 -15.29 0.70
CA LEU A 390 -29.64 -15.65 -0.68
C LEU A 390 -31.04 -15.14 -1.06
N LYS A 391 -32.04 -15.32 -0.19
CA LYS A 391 -33.38 -14.80 -0.40
C LYS A 391 -33.38 -13.29 -0.65
N TRP A 392 -32.62 -12.52 0.15
CA TRP A 392 -32.51 -11.07 -0.04
C TRP A 392 -31.74 -10.71 -1.32
N ALA A 393 -30.57 -11.31 -1.55
CA ALA A 393 -29.70 -10.94 -2.66
C ALA A 393 -30.32 -11.27 -4.02
N GLU A 394 -31.10 -12.35 -4.12
CA GLU A 394 -31.80 -12.75 -5.34
C GLU A 394 -32.97 -11.82 -5.70
N GLU A 395 -33.41 -10.98 -4.76
CA GLU A 395 -34.41 -9.94 -5.03
C GLU A 395 -33.82 -8.67 -5.68
N LEU A 396 -32.49 -8.49 -5.64
CA LEU A 396 -31.83 -7.30 -6.16
C LEU A 396 -31.90 -7.22 -7.71
N PRO A 397 -32.13 -6.03 -8.31
CA PRO A 397 -32.29 -5.87 -9.75
C PRO A 397 -31.14 -6.48 -10.58
N ASP A 398 -29.90 -6.16 -10.23
CA ASP A 398 -28.70 -6.64 -10.94
C ASP A 398 -28.50 -8.16 -10.81
N VAL A 399 -28.98 -8.76 -9.71
CA VAL A 399 -28.93 -10.21 -9.48
C VAL A 399 -30.03 -10.91 -10.28
N LYS A 400 -31.25 -10.37 -10.30
CA LYS A 400 -32.34 -10.85 -11.16
C LYS A 400 -31.95 -10.85 -12.63
N GLU A 401 -31.37 -9.75 -13.11
CA GLU A 401 -30.89 -9.63 -14.49
C GLU A 401 -29.80 -10.69 -14.80
N TYR A 402 -28.86 -10.88 -13.87
CA TYR A 402 -27.83 -11.90 -13.99
C TYR A 402 -28.41 -13.33 -14.03
N LEU A 403 -29.41 -13.63 -13.21
CA LEU A 403 -30.05 -14.94 -13.17
C LEU A 403 -30.86 -15.21 -14.45
N ALA A 404 -31.63 -14.24 -14.93
CA ALA A 404 -32.37 -14.33 -16.19
C ALA A 404 -31.45 -14.65 -17.38
N LYS A 405 -30.35 -13.90 -17.53
CA LYS A 405 -29.34 -14.15 -18.58
C LYS A 405 -28.70 -15.53 -18.51
N LYS A 406 -28.63 -16.14 -17.33
CA LYS A 406 -28.07 -17.48 -17.15
C LYS A 406 -29.05 -18.58 -17.53
N MET A 407 -30.36 -18.31 -17.46
CA MET A 407 -31.42 -19.23 -17.89
C MET A 407 -31.59 -19.23 -19.41
N GLU A 408 -31.26 -18.14 -20.09
CA GLU A 408 -31.34 -18.00 -21.56
C GLU A 408 -30.20 -18.70 -22.33
N ILE A 409 -29.12 -19.14 -21.65
CA ILE A 409 -28.02 -19.87 -22.30
C ILE A 409 -28.32 -21.37 -22.16
N PRO A 410 -28.64 -22.10 -23.25
CA PRO A 410 -28.82 -23.54 -23.18
C PRO A 410 -27.55 -24.20 -22.66
N SER A 411 -27.69 -25.19 -21.79
CA SER A 411 -26.59 -26.02 -21.33
C SER A 411 -26.00 -26.81 -22.50
N SER A 412 -25.09 -26.24 -23.26
CA SER A 412 -24.23 -27.03 -24.14
C SER A 412 -23.37 -27.96 -23.29
N PRO A 413 -23.33 -29.27 -23.57
CA PRO A 413 -22.46 -30.20 -22.87
C PRO A 413 -21.02 -29.86 -23.24
N ILE A 414 -20.22 -29.48 -22.25
CA ILE A 414 -18.76 -29.42 -22.43
C ILE A 414 -18.24 -30.80 -22.00
N HIS A 415 -17.71 -31.52 -22.98
CA HIS A 415 -16.96 -32.76 -22.81
C HIS A 415 -15.85 -32.61 -21.76
N GLU A 416 -15.64 -33.73 -21.06
CA GLU A 416 -14.82 -33.98 -19.86
C GLU A 416 -13.44 -33.32 -19.78
#